data_AF-A0A660V3Z9-F1
#
_entry.id   AF-A0A660V3Z9-F1
#
_cell.length_a   1.000
_cell.length_b   1.000
_cell.length_c   1.000
_cell.angle_alpha   90.00
_cell.angle_beta   90.00
_cell.angle_gamma   90.00
#
_symmetry.space_group_name_H-M   'P 1'
#
loop_
_entity.id
_entity.type
_entity.pdbx_description
1 polymer ?
#
loop_
_entity_poly.entity_id
_entity_poly.type
_entity_poly.pdbx_seq_one_letter_code
_entity_poly.pdbx_strand_id
1 'polypeptide(L)'
;MDDPINEVEVVEQDLLMTVDDFAKQECVTPRTVYRWIELGRLDTVERLGKKYVNASVPLKTAISDNDRVGHDTKSESGGALQSINIFEEYMKTLRENERCSEKSRRHWQLSCFVSVLLLFVALLAGTAVGLFYHYGYENMSDKLEASSTELAKAESDRVEALARVEELNTKIELKLKPYKDENTRLQDRLDKAVSQNDGLRDRLDETFDRNAILLQHFSEQATIDEVASAGSSEVPATAP
;
A
#
# COMPACT_ATOMS: atom_id res chain seq x y z
N MET A 1 49.47 -20.44 -85.84
CA MET A 1 48.50 -21.53 -86.08
C MET A 1 47.55 -21.53 -84.90
N ASP A 2 46.76 -20.48 -84.68
CA ASP A 2 45.73 -19.87 -85.55
C ASP A 2 44.61 -20.86 -85.84
N ASP A 3 43.56 -20.78 -85.01
CA ASP A 3 42.15 -20.96 -85.37
C ASP A 3 41.26 -20.36 -84.24
N PRO A 4 40.06 -19.84 -84.55
CA PRO A 4 39.79 -18.41 -84.40
C PRO A 4 38.91 -18.02 -83.19
N ILE A 5 39.10 -16.77 -82.75
CA ILE A 5 38.18 -16.01 -81.90
C ILE A 5 37.02 -15.55 -82.79
N ASN A 6 35.79 -16.04 -82.53
CA ASN A 6 34.49 -15.57 -83.00
C ASN A 6 33.45 -16.39 -82.18
N GLU A 7 32.43 -15.89 -81.51
CA GLU A 7 31.62 -14.69 -81.67
C GLU A 7 31.29 -14.13 -80.27
N VAL A 8 31.56 -12.85 -80.01
CA VAL A 8 30.84 -12.12 -78.95
C VAL A 8 29.57 -11.61 -79.61
N GLU A 9 28.47 -12.33 -79.47
CA GLU A 9 27.15 -11.78 -79.74
C GLU A 9 26.93 -10.63 -78.74
N VAL A 10 26.94 -9.41 -79.27
CA VAL A 10 26.50 -8.22 -78.56
C VAL A 10 24.99 -8.37 -78.35
N VAL A 11 24.60 -8.98 -77.24
CA VAL A 11 23.20 -9.02 -76.81
C VAL A 11 22.81 -7.61 -76.40
N GLU A 12 21.87 -7.03 -77.15
CA GLU A 12 21.28 -5.71 -76.94
C GLU A 12 21.02 -5.44 -75.46
N GLN A 13 21.46 -4.29 -74.97
CA GLN A 13 21.19 -3.84 -73.61
C GLN A 13 19.69 -3.54 -73.47
N ASP A 14 18.91 -4.55 -73.09
CA ASP A 14 17.54 -4.37 -72.61
C ASP A 14 17.55 -3.37 -71.44
N LEU A 15 16.94 -2.19 -71.63
CA LEU A 15 16.69 -1.21 -70.56
C LEU A 15 15.61 -1.77 -69.62
N LEU A 16 16.04 -2.66 -68.72
CA LEU A 16 15.21 -3.21 -67.66
C LEU A 16 15.06 -2.17 -66.55
N MET A 17 13.85 -1.68 -66.34
CA MET A 17 13.53 -0.72 -65.28
C MET A 17 12.62 -1.36 -64.22
N THR A 18 12.70 -0.90 -62.96
CA THR A 18 11.82 -1.38 -61.90
C THR A 18 10.37 -0.93 -62.15
N VAL A 19 9.40 -1.68 -61.63
CA VAL A 19 7.97 -1.32 -61.73
C VAL A 19 7.70 0.07 -61.15
N ASP A 20 8.37 0.44 -60.06
CA ASP A 20 8.18 1.73 -59.41
C ASP A 20 8.76 2.90 -60.23
N ASP A 21 9.88 2.68 -60.91
CA ASP A 21 10.49 3.72 -61.74
C ASP A 21 9.76 3.85 -63.09
N PHE A 22 9.26 2.73 -63.64
CA PHE A 22 8.34 2.75 -64.79
C PHE A 22 7.03 3.47 -64.46
N ALA A 23 6.47 3.23 -63.28
CA ALA A 23 5.28 3.91 -62.80
C ALA A 23 5.49 5.43 -62.72
N LYS A 24 6.67 5.88 -62.24
CA LYS A 24 7.02 7.31 -62.20
C LYS A 24 7.19 7.89 -63.60
N GLN A 25 7.86 7.20 -64.51
CA GLN A 25 8.08 7.69 -65.88
C GLN A 25 6.75 7.89 -66.62
N GLU A 26 5.84 6.92 -66.51
CA GLU A 26 4.53 6.95 -67.17
C GLU A 26 3.46 7.72 -66.36
N CYS A 27 3.83 8.34 -65.23
CA CYS A 27 2.92 9.05 -64.31
C CYS A 27 1.72 8.22 -63.85
N VAL A 28 1.90 6.91 -63.66
CA VAL A 28 0.86 5.97 -63.18
C VAL A 28 1.22 5.40 -61.81
N THR A 29 0.24 4.83 -61.12
CA THR A 29 0.54 4.10 -59.87
C THR A 29 1.17 2.74 -60.17
N PRO A 30 2.08 2.23 -59.33
CA PRO A 30 2.68 0.89 -59.49
C PRO A 30 1.63 -0.22 -59.63
N ARG A 31 0.48 -0.07 -58.95
CA ARG A 31 -0.65 -1.00 -59.04
C ARG A 31 -1.23 -1.10 -60.46
N THR A 32 -1.25 0.00 -61.20
CA THR A 32 -1.67 0.02 -62.60
C THR A 32 -0.69 -0.73 -63.49
N VAL A 33 0.62 -0.58 -63.23
CA VAL A 33 1.67 -1.30 -63.96
C VAL A 33 1.59 -2.80 -63.72
N TYR A 34 1.38 -3.25 -62.47
CA TYR A 34 1.14 -4.67 -62.17
C TYR A 34 -0.07 -5.22 -62.93
N ARG A 35 -1.15 -4.44 -63.04
CA ARG A 35 -2.34 -4.85 -63.81
C ARG A 35 -2.03 -4.97 -65.31
N TRP A 36 -1.16 -4.14 -65.87
CA TRP A 36 -0.74 -4.25 -67.27
C TRP A 36 0.15 -5.47 -67.52
N ILE A 37 0.98 -5.84 -66.54
CA ILE A 37 1.76 -7.09 -66.55
C ILE A 37 0.81 -8.29 -66.54
N GLU A 38 -0.19 -8.31 -65.66
CA GLU A 38 -1.21 -9.38 -65.59
C GLU A 38 -2.01 -9.53 -66.89
N LEU A 39 -2.25 -8.42 -67.59
CA LEU A 39 -2.93 -8.38 -68.89
C LEU A 39 -2.00 -8.72 -70.07
N GLY A 40 -0.74 -9.09 -69.83
CA GLY A 40 0.23 -9.46 -70.87
C GLY A 40 0.64 -8.30 -71.79
N ARG A 41 0.43 -7.04 -71.36
CA ARG A 41 0.72 -5.84 -72.17
C ARG A 41 2.17 -5.36 -72.06
N LEU A 42 2.90 -5.87 -71.06
CA LEU A 42 4.28 -5.52 -70.77
C LEU A 42 5.10 -6.80 -70.59
N ASP A 43 6.22 -6.90 -71.30
CA ASP A 43 7.16 -7.99 -71.11
C ASP A 43 7.96 -7.75 -69.81
N THR A 44 7.94 -8.74 -68.92
CA THR A 44 8.64 -8.69 -67.63
C THR A 44 9.71 -9.75 -67.50
N VAL A 45 10.84 -9.37 -66.93
CA VAL A 45 11.91 -10.29 -66.55
C VAL A 45 12.04 -10.29 -65.03
N GLU A 46 11.98 -11.47 -64.41
CA GLU A 46 12.21 -11.60 -62.97
C GLU A 46 13.69 -11.91 -62.70
N ARG A 47 14.37 -11.03 -61.96
CA ARG A 47 15.75 -11.23 -61.50
C ARG A 47 15.82 -11.00 -60.00
N LEU A 48 16.43 -11.93 -59.27
CA LEU A 48 16.63 -11.83 -57.81
C LEU A 48 15.33 -11.54 -57.02
N GLY A 49 14.21 -12.13 -57.45
CA GLY A 49 12.89 -11.97 -56.78
C GLY A 49 12.24 -10.60 -56.98
N LYS A 50 12.72 -9.79 -57.92
CA LYS A 50 12.11 -8.50 -58.32
C LYS A 50 11.73 -8.54 -59.81
N LYS A 51 10.53 -8.02 -60.12
CA LYS A 51 10.03 -7.92 -61.50
C LYS A 51 10.55 -6.63 -62.15
N TYR A 52 11.21 -6.78 -63.28
CA TYR A 52 11.66 -5.68 -64.13
C TYR A 52 10.82 -5.63 -65.40
N VAL A 53 10.51 -4.44 -65.87
CA VAL A 53 9.75 -4.19 -67.09
C VAL A 53 10.72 -3.77 -68.19
N ASN A 54 10.59 -4.32 -69.40
CA ASN A 54 11.36 -3.84 -70.54
C ASN A 54 10.75 -2.53 -71.05
N ALA A 55 11.47 -1.42 -70.87
CA ALA A 55 10.98 -0.08 -71.20
C ALA A 55 11.07 0.27 -72.69
N SER A 56 11.59 -0.63 -73.54
CA SER A 56 11.86 -0.36 -74.96
C SER A 56 10.72 -0.75 -75.93
N VAL A 57 9.67 -1.44 -75.46
CA VAL A 57 8.58 -1.95 -76.31
C VAL A 57 7.29 -1.15 -76.09
N PRO A 58 6.73 -0.45 -77.11
CA PRO A 58 5.45 0.23 -76.98
C PRO A 58 4.31 -0.77 -76.69
N LEU A 59 3.35 -0.36 -75.85
CA LEU A 59 2.20 -1.17 -75.39
C LEU A 59 1.55 -1.92 -76.55
N LYS A 60 1.62 -3.26 -76.53
CA LYS A 60 0.95 -4.11 -77.53
C LYS A 60 -0.56 -3.89 -77.43
N THR A 61 -1.20 -3.51 -78.54
CA THR A 61 -2.66 -3.47 -78.65
C THR A 61 -3.18 -4.89 -78.53
N ALA A 62 -4.14 -5.10 -77.62
CA ALA A 62 -4.75 -6.42 -77.43
C ALA A 62 -5.51 -6.81 -78.70
N ILE A 63 -5.04 -7.85 -79.39
CA ILE A 63 -5.82 -8.56 -80.39
C ILE A 63 -6.88 -9.34 -79.63
N SER A 64 -8.12 -8.90 -79.75
CA SER A 64 -9.30 -9.58 -79.22
C SER A 64 -9.74 -10.65 -80.22
N ASP A 65 -9.17 -11.85 -80.11
CA ASP A 65 -9.80 -13.06 -80.67
C ASP A 65 -10.98 -13.43 -79.77
N ASN A 66 -12.19 -13.26 -80.29
CA ASN A 66 -13.36 -13.97 -79.80
C ASN A 66 -14.30 -14.23 -80.98
N ASP A 67 -14.10 -15.40 -81.59
CA ASP A 67 -15.02 -16.00 -82.56
C ASP A 67 -16.34 -16.39 -81.90
N ARG A 68 -17.46 -15.76 -82.32
CA ARG A 68 -18.76 -16.46 -82.42
C ARG A 68 -19.78 -15.73 -83.34
N VAL A 69 -19.77 -16.14 -84.60
CA VAL A 69 -20.91 -16.46 -85.50
C VAL A 69 -22.20 -15.64 -85.37
N GLY A 70 -22.53 -14.87 -86.41
CA GLY A 70 -23.92 -14.52 -86.75
C GLY A 70 -24.11 -13.20 -87.50
N HIS A 71 -24.01 -13.25 -88.84
CA HIS A 71 -24.59 -12.35 -89.85
C HIS A 71 -25.11 -10.95 -89.43
N ASP A 72 -24.44 -9.90 -89.89
CA ASP A 72 -25.04 -8.95 -90.83
C ASP A 72 -23.98 -8.02 -91.45
N THR A 73 -23.91 -8.05 -92.78
CA THR A 73 -23.08 -7.16 -93.59
C THR A 73 -23.65 -5.75 -93.56
N LYS A 74 -22.93 -4.80 -92.96
CA LYS A 74 -22.93 -3.37 -93.33
C LYS A 74 -21.76 -2.63 -92.69
N SER A 75 -21.23 -1.69 -93.45
CA SER A 75 -19.93 -1.06 -93.33
C SER A 75 -19.85 0.07 -92.30
N GLU A 76 -18.60 0.37 -91.93
CA GLU A 76 -18.03 1.67 -91.56
C GLU A 76 -18.41 2.37 -90.25
N SER A 77 -17.34 2.82 -89.57
CA SER A 77 -17.27 3.93 -88.59
C SER A 77 -17.62 3.66 -87.12
N GLY A 78 -16.91 2.73 -86.47
CA GLY A 78 -16.88 2.60 -85.01
C GLY A 78 -15.62 3.21 -84.38
N GLY A 79 -15.58 4.53 -84.14
CA GLY A 79 -14.36 5.19 -83.64
C GLY A 79 -14.53 6.35 -82.65
N ALA A 80 -15.75 6.68 -82.19
CA ALA A 80 -15.96 7.92 -81.41
C ALA A 80 -16.73 7.75 -80.08
N LEU A 81 -17.18 6.55 -79.70
CA LEU A 81 -18.05 6.36 -78.52
C LEU A 81 -17.40 5.70 -77.30
N GLN A 82 -16.12 5.31 -77.36
CA GLN A 82 -15.45 4.63 -76.24
C GLN A 82 -14.69 5.58 -75.28
N SER A 83 -14.41 6.82 -75.70
CA SER A 83 -13.69 7.83 -74.91
C SER A 83 -14.56 8.55 -73.87
N ILE A 84 -15.88 8.58 -74.06
CA ILE A 84 -16.82 9.27 -73.16
C ILE A 84 -16.96 8.52 -71.83
N ASN A 85 -16.95 7.19 -71.86
CA ASN A 85 -17.19 6.36 -70.66
C ASN A 85 -16.00 6.37 -69.67
N ILE A 86 -14.77 6.43 -70.18
CA ILE A 86 -13.55 6.47 -69.36
C ILE A 86 -13.41 7.83 -68.66
N PHE A 87 -13.79 8.91 -69.35
CA PHE A 87 -13.70 10.26 -68.79
C PHE A 87 -14.71 10.48 -67.67
N GLU A 88 -15.91 9.93 -67.79
CA GLU A 88 -16.96 10.03 -66.76
C GLU A 88 -16.58 9.25 -65.49
N GLU A 89 -16.00 8.06 -65.64
CA GLU A 89 -15.49 7.25 -64.53
C GLU A 89 -14.28 7.89 -63.84
N TYR A 90 -13.41 8.56 -64.60
CA TYR A 90 -12.29 9.37 -64.09
C TYR A 90 -12.76 10.59 -63.29
N MET A 91 -13.74 11.33 -63.79
CA MET A 91 -14.30 12.50 -63.09
C MET A 91 -15.07 12.11 -61.83
N LYS A 92 -15.72 10.93 -61.82
CA LYS A 92 -16.40 10.39 -60.63
C LYS A 92 -15.41 9.99 -59.53
N THR A 93 -14.34 9.29 -59.90
CA THR A 93 -13.29 8.88 -58.96
C THR A 93 -12.51 10.06 -58.37
N LEU A 94 -12.25 11.11 -59.15
CA LEU A 94 -11.69 12.36 -58.65
C LEU A 94 -12.58 13.01 -57.58
N ARG A 95 -13.89 13.09 -57.84
CA ARG A 95 -14.87 13.70 -56.92
C ARG A 95 -15.05 12.88 -55.63
N GLU A 96 -14.96 11.56 -55.70
CA GLU A 96 -15.02 10.67 -54.53
C GLU A 96 -13.74 10.71 -53.69
N ASN A 97 -12.58 10.82 -54.33
CA ASN A 97 -11.29 10.99 -53.62
C ASN A 97 -11.22 12.32 -52.86
N GLU A 98 -11.74 13.40 -53.45
CA GLU A 98 -11.74 14.72 -52.83
C GLU A 98 -12.55 14.73 -51.51
N ARG A 99 -13.73 14.10 -51.51
CA ARG A 99 -14.59 13.96 -50.32
C ARG A 99 -14.01 13.04 -49.23
N CYS A 100 -13.28 12.00 -49.62
CA CYS A 100 -12.57 11.13 -48.67
C CYS A 100 -11.36 11.83 -48.05
N SER A 101 -10.63 12.64 -48.82
CA SER A 101 -9.46 13.38 -48.32
C SER A 101 -9.83 14.40 -47.24
N GLU A 102 -10.95 15.12 -47.39
CA GLU A 102 -11.40 16.10 -46.39
C GLU A 102 -11.85 15.44 -45.08
N LYS A 103 -12.58 14.32 -45.16
CA LYS A 103 -13.02 13.59 -43.96
C LYS A 103 -11.83 13.02 -43.18
N SER A 104 -10.84 12.46 -43.89
CA SER A 104 -9.61 11.94 -43.30
C SER A 104 -8.79 13.04 -42.63
N ARG A 105 -8.69 14.22 -43.26
CA ARG A 105 -7.95 15.37 -42.71
C ARG A 105 -8.60 15.92 -41.44
N ARG A 106 -9.93 16.02 -41.40
CA ARG A 106 -10.67 16.44 -40.18
C ARG A 106 -10.54 15.43 -39.04
N HIS A 107 -10.60 14.13 -39.32
CA HIS A 107 -10.40 13.09 -38.30
C HIS A 107 -8.99 13.13 -37.71
N TRP A 108 -7.97 13.33 -38.55
CA TRP A 108 -6.59 13.43 -38.09
C TRP A 108 -6.38 14.68 -37.22
N GLN A 109 -6.91 15.84 -37.65
CA GLN A 109 -6.89 17.06 -36.84
C GLN A 109 -7.60 16.86 -35.50
N LEU A 110 -8.80 16.28 -35.49
CA LEU A 110 -9.54 16.01 -34.25
C LEU A 110 -8.76 15.06 -33.32
N SER A 111 -8.13 14.03 -33.87
CA SER A 111 -7.30 13.09 -33.11
C SER A 111 -6.09 13.78 -32.48
N CYS A 112 -5.43 14.68 -33.21
CA CYS A 112 -4.33 15.49 -32.66
C CYS A 112 -4.81 16.42 -31.55
N PHE A 113 -5.95 17.10 -31.73
CA PHE A 113 -6.52 17.96 -30.68
C PHE A 113 -6.89 17.18 -29.43
N VAL A 114 -7.51 16.01 -29.58
CA VAL A 114 -7.85 15.13 -28.45
C VAL A 114 -6.59 14.65 -27.73
N SER A 115 -5.54 14.27 -28.47
CA SER A 115 -4.27 13.86 -27.86
C SER A 115 -3.62 14.99 -27.07
N VAL A 116 -3.61 16.22 -27.59
CA VAL A 116 -3.05 17.38 -26.88
C VAL A 116 -3.89 17.74 -25.65
N LEU A 117 -5.22 17.68 -25.77
CA LEU A 117 -6.14 17.92 -24.67
C LEU A 117 -5.93 16.90 -23.54
N LEU A 118 -5.82 15.61 -23.86
CA LEU A 118 -5.57 14.55 -22.88
C LEU A 118 -4.24 14.74 -22.17
N LEU A 119 -3.20 15.17 -22.90
CA LEU A 119 -1.87 15.45 -22.34
C LEU A 119 -1.92 16.66 -21.39
N PHE A 120 -2.69 17.69 -21.75
CA PHE A 120 -2.91 18.85 -20.89
C PHE A 120 -3.70 18.49 -19.63
N VAL A 121 -4.75 17.68 -19.74
CA VAL A 121 -5.53 17.17 -18.60
C VAL A 121 -4.65 16.30 -17.68
N ALA A 122 -3.81 15.44 -18.25
CA ALA A 122 -2.87 14.63 -17.47
C ALA A 122 -1.84 15.48 -16.72
N LEU A 123 -1.32 16.56 -17.35
CA LEU A 123 -0.43 17.53 -16.70
C LEU A 123 -1.13 18.25 -15.55
N LEU A 124 -2.36 18.72 -15.74
CA LEU A 124 -3.14 19.38 -14.68
C LEU A 124 -3.49 18.42 -13.53
N ALA A 125 -3.84 17.17 -13.85
CA ALA A 125 -4.10 16.17 -12.82
C ALA A 125 -2.82 15.85 -12.03
N GLY A 126 -1.68 15.72 -12.71
CA GLY A 126 -0.38 15.47 -12.08
C GLY A 126 0.04 16.60 -11.14
N THR A 127 -0.12 17.86 -11.54
CA THR A 127 0.22 19.01 -10.68
C THR A 127 -0.75 19.17 -9.52
N ALA A 128 -2.05 18.95 -9.73
CA ALA A 128 -3.04 18.99 -8.65
C ALA A 128 -2.79 17.91 -7.59
N VAL A 129 -2.46 16.69 -8.02
CA VAL A 129 -2.10 15.60 -7.12
C VAL A 129 -0.79 15.90 -6.39
N GLY A 130 0.23 16.41 -7.10
CA GLY A 130 1.50 16.82 -6.50
C GLY A 130 1.33 17.88 -5.41
N LEU A 131 0.53 18.91 -5.67
CA LEU A 131 0.21 19.94 -4.68
C LEU A 131 -0.57 19.35 -3.49
N PHE A 132 -1.53 18.46 -3.72
CA PHE A 132 -2.29 17.85 -2.63
C PHE A 132 -1.42 16.97 -1.72
N TYR A 133 -0.49 16.22 -2.30
CA TYR A 133 0.48 15.44 -1.52
C TYR A 133 1.45 16.36 -0.77
N HIS A 134 1.97 17.41 -1.39
CA HIS A 134 2.93 18.30 -0.72
C HIS A 134 2.28 19.06 0.44
N TYR A 135 1.13 19.72 0.21
CA TYR A 135 0.41 20.45 1.24
C TYR A 135 -0.21 19.53 2.30
N GLY A 136 -0.72 18.36 1.88
CA GLY A 136 -1.27 17.37 2.79
C GLY A 136 -0.20 16.77 3.69
N TYR A 137 0.98 16.48 3.13
CA TYR A 137 2.10 15.92 3.88
C TYR A 137 2.72 16.93 4.84
N GLU A 138 2.96 18.17 4.42
CA GLU A 138 3.46 19.22 5.31
C GLU A 138 2.51 19.47 6.48
N ASN A 139 1.21 19.66 6.23
CA ASN A 139 0.23 19.88 7.29
C ASN A 139 0.11 18.68 8.27
N MET A 140 0.23 17.46 7.78
CA MET A 140 0.21 16.27 8.64
C MET A 140 1.54 16.09 9.39
N SER A 141 2.65 16.47 8.78
CA SER A 141 3.98 16.48 9.41
C SER A 141 4.02 17.48 10.57
N ASP A 142 3.56 18.72 10.35
CA ASP A 142 3.51 19.76 11.38
C ASP A 142 2.61 19.35 12.55
N LYS A 143 1.45 18.74 12.25
CA LYS A 143 0.55 18.19 13.28
C LYS A 143 1.18 17.03 14.04
N LEU A 144 1.91 16.15 13.34
CA LEU A 144 2.60 15.04 13.98
C LEU A 144 3.70 15.56 14.90
N GLU A 145 4.49 16.54 14.47
CA GLU A 145 5.52 17.18 15.28
C GLU A 145 4.93 17.90 16.50
N ALA A 146 3.85 18.68 16.30
CA ALA A 146 3.12 19.31 17.40
C ALA A 146 2.60 18.27 18.41
N SER A 147 1.96 17.20 17.93
CA SER A 147 1.45 16.13 18.81
C SER A 147 2.58 15.39 19.54
N SER A 148 3.72 15.20 18.87
CA SER A 148 4.90 14.54 19.46
C SER A 148 5.53 15.41 20.56
N THR A 149 5.59 16.73 20.36
CA THR A 149 6.14 17.65 21.37
C THR A 149 5.19 17.80 22.55
N GLU A 150 3.88 17.83 22.33
CA GLU A 150 2.88 17.78 23.40
C GLU A 150 2.96 16.48 24.20
N LEU A 151 3.13 15.34 23.52
CA LEU A 151 3.30 14.04 24.18
C LEU A 151 4.57 13.99 25.01
N ALA A 152 5.69 14.47 24.48
CA ALA A 152 6.96 14.52 25.20
C ALA A 152 6.86 15.42 26.46
N LYS A 153 6.15 16.55 26.35
CA LYS A 153 5.89 17.43 27.49
C LYS A 153 5.00 16.75 28.53
N ALA A 154 3.91 16.10 28.11
CA ALA A 154 3.02 15.38 29.00
C ALA A 154 3.74 14.22 29.72
N GLU A 155 4.65 13.54 29.03
CA GLU A 155 5.48 12.48 29.61
C GLU A 155 6.48 13.05 30.62
N SER A 156 7.12 14.18 30.31
CA SER A 156 8.00 14.90 31.25
C SER A 156 7.25 15.33 32.50
N ASP A 157 6.07 15.95 32.36
CA ASP A 157 5.22 16.38 33.47
C ASP A 157 4.79 15.18 34.33
N ARG A 158 4.49 14.04 33.69
CA ARG A 158 4.16 12.78 34.38
C ARG A 158 5.34 12.26 35.20
N VAL A 159 6.55 12.26 34.64
CA VAL A 159 7.77 11.82 35.35
C VAL A 159 8.05 12.73 36.54
N GLU A 160 7.91 14.05 36.38
CA GLU A 160 8.07 14.99 37.48
C GLU A 160 7.02 14.78 38.58
N ALA A 161 5.76 14.55 38.21
CA ALA A 161 4.70 14.25 39.17
C ALA A 161 4.99 12.95 39.96
N LEU A 162 5.51 11.91 39.29
CA LEU A 162 5.92 10.67 39.95
C LEU A 162 7.07 10.90 40.92
N ALA A 163 8.07 11.70 40.54
CA ALA A 163 9.19 12.05 41.44
C ALA A 163 8.71 12.80 42.69
N ARG A 164 7.76 13.74 42.53
CA ARG A 164 7.14 14.44 43.68
C ARG A 164 6.35 13.50 44.58
N VAL A 165 5.64 12.52 44.02
CA VAL A 165 4.91 11.50 44.79
C VAL A 165 5.88 10.63 45.58
N GLU A 166 7.00 10.22 44.98
CA GLU A 166 8.05 9.46 45.65
C GLU A 166 8.70 10.25 46.80
N GLU A 167 8.99 11.53 46.58
CA GLU A 167 9.49 12.43 47.63
C GLU A 167 8.49 12.59 48.78
N LEU A 168 7.19 12.72 48.47
CA LEU A 168 6.15 12.76 49.50
C LEU A 168 6.05 11.46 50.27
N ASN A 169 6.15 10.32 49.59
CA ASN A 169 6.06 9.01 50.22
C ASN A 169 7.23 8.77 51.19
N THR A 170 8.46 9.08 50.76
CA THR A 170 9.65 9.00 51.62
C THR A 170 9.54 9.94 52.83
N LYS A 171 8.99 11.15 52.65
CA LYS A 171 8.74 12.11 53.73
C LYS A 171 7.69 11.61 54.72
N ILE A 172 6.63 10.96 54.25
CA ILE A 172 5.62 10.33 55.09
C ILE A 172 6.23 9.18 55.89
N GLU A 173 7.02 8.32 55.24
CA GLU A 173 7.68 7.20 55.91
C GLU A 173 8.65 7.66 57.01
N LEU A 174 9.46 8.68 56.72
CA LEU A 174 10.34 9.30 57.72
C LEU A 174 9.56 9.90 58.90
N LYS A 175 8.40 10.51 58.64
CA LYS A 175 7.53 11.03 59.70
C LYS A 175 6.80 9.94 60.47
N LEU A 176 6.50 8.80 59.85
CA LEU A 176 5.80 7.68 60.47
C LEU A 176 6.70 6.86 61.39
N LYS A 177 7.98 6.73 61.03
CA LYS A 177 8.99 5.99 61.81
C LYS A 177 9.02 6.35 63.31
N PRO A 178 9.13 7.62 63.73
CA PRO A 178 9.17 7.96 65.16
C PRO A 178 7.85 7.60 65.88
N TYR A 179 6.70 7.68 65.22
CA TYR A 179 5.44 7.25 65.82
C TYR A 179 5.39 5.74 65.99
N LYS A 180 5.90 4.98 65.01
CA LYS A 180 6.02 3.52 65.12
C LYS A 180 6.94 3.13 66.27
N ASP A 181 8.10 3.79 66.36
CA ASP A 181 9.08 3.55 67.42
C ASP A 181 8.53 3.92 68.81
N GLU A 182 7.85 5.07 68.96
CA GLU A 182 7.22 5.44 70.24
C GLU A 182 6.06 4.49 70.60
N ASN A 183 5.29 4.01 69.61
CA ASN A 183 4.22 3.05 69.88
C ASN A 183 4.79 1.72 70.40
N THR A 184 5.89 1.23 69.81
CA THR A 184 6.60 0.05 70.35
C THR A 184 7.11 0.29 71.76
N ARG A 185 7.65 1.48 72.04
CA ARG A 185 8.13 1.84 73.39
C ARG A 185 7.01 1.92 74.41
N LEU A 186 5.85 2.45 74.02
CA LEU A 186 4.67 2.51 74.88
C LEU A 186 4.12 1.11 75.16
N GLN A 187 4.16 0.23 74.17
CA GLN A 187 3.74 -1.16 74.31
C GLN A 187 4.66 -1.93 75.28
N ASP A 188 5.99 -1.79 75.16
CA ASP A 188 6.94 -2.37 76.13
C ASP A 188 6.71 -1.86 77.56
N ARG A 189 6.38 -0.58 77.70
CA ARG A 189 6.05 0.02 79.02
C ARG A 189 4.76 -0.54 79.59
N LEU A 190 3.75 -0.77 78.75
CA LEU A 190 2.49 -1.37 79.15
C LEU A 190 2.72 -2.82 79.61
N ASP A 191 3.44 -3.62 78.84
CA ASP A 191 3.75 -5.02 79.18
C ASP A 191 4.51 -5.11 80.50
N LYS A 192 5.48 -4.21 80.72
CA LYS A 192 6.19 -4.12 82.00
C LYS A 192 5.27 -3.75 83.16
N ALA A 193 4.35 -2.81 82.95
CA ALA A 193 3.39 -2.42 83.99
C ALA A 193 2.41 -3.57 84.32
N VAL A 194 1.98 -4.33 83.31
CA VAL A 194 1.15 -5.53 83.48
C VAL A 194 1.90 -6.58 84.30
N SER A 195 3.15 -6.90 83.92
CA SER A 195 3.98 -7.86 84.66
C SER A 195 4.21 -7.45 86.12
N GLN A 196 4.41 -6.15 86.38
CA GLN A 196 4.50 -5.65 87.75
C GLN A 196 3.18 -5.77 88.52
N ASN A 197 2.04 -5.56 87.86
CA ASN A 197 0.73 -5.73 88.48
C ASN A 197 0.47 -7.19 88.84
N ASP A 198 0.81 -8.11 87.95
CA ASP A 198 0.69 -9.55 88.19
C ASP A 198 1.56 -9.98 89.37
N GLY A 199 2.83 -9.54 89.42
CA GLY A 199 3.69 -9.82 90.57
C GLY A 199 3.20 -9.20 91.90
N LEU A 200 2.46 -8.09 91.85
CA LEU A 200 1.80 -7.53 93.05
C LEU A 200 0.56 -8.34 93.45
N ARG A 201 -0.19 -8.87 92.47
CA ARG A 201 -1.33 -9.78 92.72
C ARG A 201 -0.86 -11.07 93.35
N ASP A 202 0.18 -11.70 92.82
CA ASP A 202 0.76 -12.93 93.38
C ASP A 202 1.17 -12.72 94.85
N ARG A 203 1.80 -11.57 95.16
CA ARG A 203 2.17 -11.21 96.53
C ARG A 203 0.97 -10.97 97.42
N LEU A 204 -0.09 -10.37 96.88
CA LEU A 204 -1.34 -10.15 97.62
C LEU A 204 -2.00 -11.49 97.95
N ASP A 205 -2.07 -12.40 96.98
CA ASP A 205 -2.60 -13.75 97.16
C ASP A 205 -1.80 -14.52 98.20
N GLU A 206 -0.46 -14.45 98.16
CA GLU A 206 0.40 -15.07 99.18
C GLU A 206 0.13 -14.49 100.59
N THR A 207 -0.11 -13.18 100.71
CA THR A 207 -0.48 -12.60 102.02
C THR A 207 -1.86 -13.04 102.49
N PHE A 208 -2.82 -13.24 101.58
CA PHE A 208 -4.13 -13.79 101.91
C PHE A 208 -4.02 -15.22 102.40
N ASP A 209 -3.25 -16.07 101.72
CA ASP A 209 -3.04 -17.47 102.11
C ASP A 209 -2.40 -17.57 103.49
N ARG A 210 -1.37 -16.76 103.76
CA ARG A 210 -0.73 -16.71 105.09
C ARG A 210 -1.70 -16.25 106.18
N ASN A 211 -2.52 -15.23 105.90
CA ASN A 211 -3.52 -14.74 106.84
C ASN A 211 -4.61 -15.81 107.11
N ALA A 212 -5.02 -16.57 106.10
CA ALA A 212 -5.97 -17.66 106.26
C ALA A 212 -5.43 -18.76 107.20
N ILE A 213 -4.17 -19.15 107.03
CA ILE A 213 -3.49 -20.12 107.93
C ILE A 213 -3.43 -19.58 109.36
N LEU A 214 -3.07 -18.30 109.54
CA LEU A 214 -3.02 -17.68 110.87
C LEU A 214 -4.40 -17.65 111.55
N LEU A 215 -5.45 -17.30 110.81
CA LEU A 215 -6.83 -17.33 111.32
C LEU A 215 -7.27 -18.73 111.72
N GLN A 216 -6.89 -19.75 110.93
CA GLN A 216 -7.13 -21.15 111.28
C GLN A 216 -6.39 -21.54 112.57
N HIS A 217 -5.13 -21.12 112.72
CA HIS A 217 -4.39 -21.38 113.95
C HIS A 217 -5.03 -20.72 115.18
N PHE A 218 -5.53 -19.48 115.04
CA PHE A 218 -6.22 -18.79 116.13
C PHE A 218 -7.57 -19.45 116.47
N SER A 219 -8.32 -19.94 115.48
CA SER A 219 -9.57 -20.65 115.75
C SER A 219 -9.31 -21.98 116.45
N GLU A 220 -8.31 -22.74 116.01
CA GLU A 220 -7.88 -23.98 116.68
C GLU A 220 -7.42 -23.71 118.12
N GLN A 221 -6.60 -22.68 118.35
CA GLN A 221 -6.15 -22.32 119.71
C GLN A 221 -7.32 -21.91 120.61
N ALA A 222 -8.27 -21.12 120.12
CA ALA A 222 -9.45 -20.73 120.89
C ALA A 222 -10.29 -21.95 121.31
N THR A 223 -10.45 -22.95 120.43
CA THR A 223 -11.15 -24.19 120.79
C THR A 223 -10.41 -25.01 121.84
N ILE A 224 -9.07 -25.05 121.79
CA ILE A 224 -8.25 -25.76 122.78
C ILE A 224 -8.36 -25.08 124.15
N ASP A 225 -8.29 -23.75 124.19
CA ASP A 225 -8.40 -22.97 125.43
C ASP A 225 -9.80 -23.10 126.06
N GLU A 226 -10.86 -23.17 125.25
CA GLU A 226 -12.23 -23.41 125.71
C GLU A 226 -12.38 -24.81 126.35
N VAL A 227 -11.81 -25.85 125.72
CA VAL A 227 -11.81 -27.22 126.27
C VAL A 227 -10.98 -27.31 127.56
N ALA A 228 -9.82 -26.64 127.62
CA ALA A 228 -8.97 -26.61 128.80
C ALA A 228 -9.63 -25.86 129.99
N SER A 229 -10.36 -24.77 129.71
CA SER A 229 -11.15 -24.04 130.70
C SER A 229 -12.32 -24.87 131.24
N ALA A 230 -13.04 -25.59 130.36
CA ALA A 230 -14.13 -26.47 130.77
C ALA A 230 -13.66 -27.68 131.61
N GLY A 231 -12.44 -28.19 131.35
CA GLY A 231 -11.84 -29.30 132.11
C GLY A 231 -11.35 -28.95 133.52
N SER A 232 -11.26 -27.66 133.89
CA SER A 232 -10.76 -27.21 135.19
C SER A 232 -11.85 -26.93 136.23
N SER A 233 -13.14 -27.15 135.93
CA SER A 233 -14.27 -26.80 136.80
C SER A 233 -14.97 -27.99 137.49
N GLU A 234 -14.37 -29.18 137.52
CA GLU A 234 -14.85 -30.32 138.31
C GLU A 234 -13.78 -30.83 139.29
N VAL A 235 -13.66 -30.17 140.44
CA VAL A 235 -13.20 -30.83 141.67
C VAL A 235 -14.25 -30.57 142.76
N PRO A 236 -15.12 -31.53 143.09
CA PRO A 236 -16.01 -31.39 144.23
C PRO A 236 -15.18 -31.54 145.51
N ALA A 237 -15.04 -30.44 146.25
CA ALA A 237 -14.53 -30.46 147.61
C ALA A 237 -15.42 -31.38 148.47
N THR A 238 -14.90 -32.55 148.82
CA THR A 238 -15.51 -33.47 149.78
C THR A 238 -14.60 -33.58 151.00
N ALA A 239 -15.11 -33.10 152.13
CA ALA A 239 -14.68 -33.41 153.50
C ALA A 239 -15.96 -33.44 154.36
N PRO A 240 -16.02 -34.15 155.50
CA PRO A 240 -15.01 -34.98 156.15
C PRO A 240 -15.19 -36.50 155.93
#